data_AF-A0A1L7SVD1-F1
#
_entry.id   AF-A0A1L7SVD1-F1
#
_cell.length_a   1.000
_cell.length_b   1.000
_cell.length_c   1.000
_cell.angle_alpha   90.00
_cell.angle_beta   90.00
_cell.angle_gamma   90.00
#
_symmetry.space_group_name_H-M   'P 1'
#
loop_
_entity.id
_entity.type
_entity.pdbx_description
1 polymer ?
#
loop_
_entity_poly.entity_id
_entity_poly.type
_entity_poly.pdbx_seq_one_letter_code
_entity_poly.pdbx_strand_id
1 'polypeptide(L)'
;MAPLLGTFYISLLCILLLFSQFLDAIDLSVKHPPQGQLKVRLDYGLATQPIPGVTESRRRENQHRYLFSSYLVFNEPVASITDGQLRQMAQVAHREMEKDMQQYKPTVFAGKGSTKPTYLPSVMTIVAFGNEIIFSSSQKGLDGFLNQWPASPVKLALDRCSALWRDRVVNDPESNANPAAGHKNKAKCGEVNAFHQYCMTHTTSIPEVNPKVRVTTVVKGRQGYTILAPCGTDENGEDEKEFWGCNLLVRDQDVHYMRQEEKAMPFSLRKIAGGVKKKGQIQMCTRNNIIWDE
;
A
#
# COMPACT_ATOMS: atom_id res chain seq x y z
N MET A 1 -31.66 -5.11 -55.26
CA MET A 1 -31.81 -5.11 -53.79
C MET A 1 -30.49 -5.44 -53.12
N ALA A 2 -29.54 -4.49 -53.04
CA ALA A 2 -28.25 -4.71 -52.38
C ALA A 2 -27.49 -3.45 -51.88
N PRO A 3 -28.10 -2.37 -51.32
CA PRO A 3 -27.32 -1.34 -50.64
C PRO A 3 -27.45 -1.37 -49.09
N LEU A 4 -28.36 -2.18 -48.53
CA LEU A 4 -28.71 -2.12 -47.10
C LEU A 4 -27.74 -2.84 -46.16
N LEU A 5 -26.90 -3.76 -46.67
CA LEU A 5 -25.93 -4.49 -45.85
C LEU A 5 -24.69 -3.63 -45.53
N GLY A 6 -24.21 -2.80 -46.46
CA GLY A 6 -22.97 -2.03 -46.28
C GLY A 6 -23.08 -0.91 -45.24
N THR A 7 -24.23 -0.24 -45.14
CA THR A 7 -24.47 0.82 -44.15
C THR A 7 -24.57 0.28 -42.73
N PHE A 8 -25.03 -0.96 -42.56
CA PHE A 8 -25.13 -1.62 -41.26
C PHE A 8 -23.75 -1.98 -40.69
N TYR A 9 -22.82 -2.48 -41.51
CA TYR A 9 -21.45 -2.79 -41.09
C TYR A 9 -20.64 -1.53 -40.74
N ILE A 10 -20.80 -0.45 -41.50
CA ILE A 10 -20.13 0.83 -41.21
C ILE A 10 -20.68 1.43 -39.90
N SER A 11 -22.00 1.37 -39.68
CA SER A 11 -22.61 1.85 -38.43
C SER A 11 -22.16 1.01 -37.22
N LEU A 12 -22.06 -0.32 -37.36
CA LEU A 12 -21.57 -1.21 -36.30
C LEU A 12 -20.09 -0.96 -36.00
N LEU A 13 -19.26 -0.71 -37.02
CA LEU A 13 -17.84 -0.37 -36.85
C LEU A 13 -17.68 1.00 -36.16
N CYS A 14 -18.48 2.01 -36.53
CA CYS A 14 -18.50 3.30 -35.85
C CYS A 14 -18.95 3.19 -34.38
N ILE A 15 -19.96 2.35 -34.09
CA ILE A 15 -20.38 2.06 -32.71
C ILE A 15 -19.25 1.35 -31.94
N LEU A 16 -18.60 0.35 -32.53
CA LEU A 16 -17.46 -0.35 -31.90
C LEU A 16 -16.24 0.57 -31.67
N LEU A 17 -15.98 1.51 -32.59
CA LEU A 17 -14.92 2.51 -32.46
C LEU A 17 -15.27 3.62 -31.45
N LEU A 18 -16.56 3.92 -31.28
CA LEU A 18 -17.03 4.78 -30.18
C LEU A 18 -16.91 4.05 -28.83
N PHE A 19 -17.24 2.75 -28.77
CA PHE A 19 -17.09 1.94 -27.54
C PHE A 19 -15.64 1.66 -27.16
N SER A 20 -14.69 1.62 -28.11
CA SER A 20 -13.27 1.46 -27.79
C SER A 20 -12.64 2.71 -27.17
N GLN A 21 -13.29 3.87 -27.28
CA GLN A 21 -12.88 5.12 -26.63
C GLN A 21 -13.40 5.28 -25.20
N PHE A 22 -14.34 4.43 -24.75
CA PHE A 22 -14.87 4.45 -23.37
C PHE A 22 -14.18 3.44 -22.43
N LEU A 23 -13.00 2.96 -22.79
CA LEU A 23 -12.10 2.24 -21.88
C LEU A 23 -11.25 3.21 -21.05
N ASP A 24 -11.77 4.40 -20.77
CA ASP A 24 -11.13 5.36 -19.89
C ASP A 24 -11.09 4.80 -18.47
N ALA A 25 -9.88 4.84 -17.94
CA ALA A 25 -9.47 4.22 -16.69
C ALA A 25 -9.75 5.15 -15.51
N ILE A 26 -9.01 5.01 -14.40
CA ILE A 26 -9.18 5.87 -13.23
C ILE A 26 -8.94 7.35 -13.62
N ASP A 27 -9.87 8.25 -13.27
CA ASP A 27 -9.84 9.69 -13.64
C ASP A 27 -8.82 10.47 -12.79
N LEU A 28 -7.54 10.43 -13.19
CA LEU A 28 -6.45 11.15 -12.54
C LEU A 28 -6.23 12.56 -13.11
N SER A 29 -7.25 13.19 -13.70
CA SER A 29 -7.12 14.54 -14.26
C SER A 29 -7.01 15.62 -13.17
N VAL A 30 -7.58 15.36 -11.99
CA VAL A 30 -7.61 16.28 -10.86
C VAL A 30 -7.23 15.55 -9.58
N LYS A 31 -6.41 16.20 -8.75
CA LYS A 31 -6.13 15.75 -7.39
C LYS A 31 -7.32 16.05 -6.48
N HIS A 32 -7.91 15.02 -5.88
CA HIS A 32 -9.01 15.18 -4.93
C HIS A 32 -8.50 15.35 -3.48
N PRO A 33 -9.26 16.07 -2.63
CA PRO A 33 -8.95 16.17 -1.22
C PRO A 33 -9.23 14.84 -0.48
N PRO A 34 -8.49 14.53 0.59
CA PRO A 34 -8.70 13.34 1.42
C PRO A 34 -10.09 13.33 2.08
N GLN A 35 -10.74 12.18 2.07
CA GLN A 35 -11.99 11.95 2.81
C GLN A 35 -11.75 11.23 4.14
N GLY A 36 -12.59 11.52 5.14
CA GLY A 36 -12.55 10.87 6.45
C GLY A 36 -11.66 11.57 7.48
N GLN A 37 -11.53 10.93 8.64
CA GLN A 37 -10.90 11.49 9.83
C GLN A 37 -9.38 11.24 9.87
N LEU A 38 -8.89 10.14 9.30
CA LEU A 38 -7.45 9.80 9.23
C LEU A 38 -6.77 10.39 8.00
N LYS A 39 -7.56 10.93 7.06
CA LYS A 39 -7.12 11.68 5.89
C LYS A 39 -6.23 10.85 4.95
N VAL A 40 -6.51 9.55 4.87
CA VAL A 40 -5.89 8.63 3.90
C VAL A 40 -6.22 9.09 2.49
N ARG A 41 -5.20 9.21 1.65
CA ARG A 41 -5.34 9.66 0.26
C ARG A 41 -4.37 8.98 -0.67
N LEU A 42 -4.67 9.00 -1.95
CA LEU A 42 -3.75 8.62 -3.01
C LEU A 42 -2.48 9.48 -2.95
N ASP A 43 -1.31 8.85 -3.00
CA ASP A 43 -0.06 9.53 -3.35
C ASP A 43 -0.14 9.93 -4.83
N TYR A 44 -0.74 11.09 -5.07
CA TYR A 44 -1.09 11.55 -6.41
C TYR A 44 0.16 11.79 -7.27
N GLY A 45 1.24 12.28 -6.67
CA GLY A 45 2.51 12.48 -7.37
C GLY A 45 3.10 11.15 -7.86
N LEU A 46 3.03 10.10 -7.04
CA LEU A 46 3.43 8.76 -7.46
C LEU A 46 2.51 8.17 -8.54
N ALA A 47 1.19 8.36 -8.41
CA ALA A 47 0.22 7.82 -9.36
C ALA A 47 0.27 8.50 -10.74
N THR A 48 0.66 9.77 -10.80
CA THR A 48 0.72 10.56 -12.04
C THR A 48 2.12 10.70 -12.63
N GLN A 49 3.13 10.13 -11.96
CA GLN A 49 4.54 10.21 -12.38
C GLN A 49 4.72 9.90 -13.88
N PRO A 50 5.44 10.75 -14.64
CA PRO A 50 5.77 10.47 -16.03
C PRO A 50 6.54 9.16 -16.20
N ILE A 51 6.20 8.41 -17.25
CA ILE A 51 6.90 7.16 -17.61
C ILE A 51 7.71 7.44 -18.88
N PRO A 52 9.05 7.25 -18.86
CA PRO A 52 9.88 7.45 -20.04
C PRO A 52 9.36 6.68 -21.26
N GLY A 53 9.22 7.38 -22.40
CA GLY A 53 8.75 6.79 -23.65
C GLY A 53 7.25 6.54 -23.74
N VAL A 54 6.45 6.92 -22.74
CA VAL A 54 4.99 6.75 -22.73
C VAL A 54 4.30 8.11 -22.55
N THR A 55 3.58 8.57 -23.58
CA THR A 55 2.74 9.76 -23.48
C THR A 55 1.58 9.50 -22.53
N GLU A 56 1.08 10.54 -21.86
CA GLU A 56 -0.03 10.43 -20.92
C GLU A 56 -1.27 9.79 -21.56
N SER A 57 -1.63 10.22 -22.78
CA SER A 57 -2.75 9.66 -23.56
C SER A 57 -2.61 8.18 -23.97
N ARG A 58 -1.40 7.61 -23.87
CA ARG A 58 -1.13 6.19 -24.18
C ARG A 58 -0.84 5.37 -22.94
N ARG A 59 -0.88 5.98 -21.75
CA ARG A 59 -0.59 5.31 -20.49
C ARG A 59 -1.72 4.35 -20.18
N ARG A 60 -1.37 3.08 -19.99
CA ARG A 60 -2.31 2.06 -19.55
C ARG A 60 -2.46 2.13 -18.04
N GLU A 61 -3.66 1.79 -17.58
CA GLU A 61 -4.01 1.80 -16.17
C GLU A 61 -3.03 0.99 -15.27
N ASN A 62 -2.57 -0.16 -15.76
CA ASN A 62 -1.60 -1.00 -15.03
C ASN A 62 -0.18 -0.41 -14.96
N GLN A 63 0.10 0.71 -15.63
CA GLN A 63 1.38 1.42 -15.60
C GLN A 63 1.41 2.52 -14.53
N HIS A 64 0.28 2.89 -13.96
CA HIS A 64 0.25 3.77 -12.79
C HIS A 64 0.74 3.04 -11.53
N ARG A 65 1.07 3.80 -10.49
CA ARG A 65 1.46 3.29 -9.17
C ARG A 65 0.49 3.80 -8.12
N TYR A 66 -0.43 2.94 -7.71
CA TYR A 66 -1.44 3.26 -6.71
C TYR A 66 -0.95 2.91 -5.33
N LEU A 67 -0.79 3.94 -4.49
CA LEU A 67 -0.44 3.84 -3.09
C LEU A 67 -1.22 4.89 -2.33
N PHE A 68 -1.86 4.48 -1.23
CA PHE A 68 -2.65 5.35 -0.38
C PHE A 68 -1.98 5.43 0.97
N SER A 69 -1.90 6.64 1.51
CA SER A 69 -1.26 6.85 2.79
C SER A 69 -1.81 8.06 3.52
N SER A 70 -1.55 8.10 4.82
CA SER A 70 -1.63 9.31 5.63
C SER A 70 -0.62 9.26 6.76
N TYR A 71 -0.42 10.41 7.37
CA TYR A 71 0.54 10.61 8.42
C TYR A 71 -0.07 11.51 9.49
N LEU A 72 -0.03 11.05 10.73
CA LEU A 72 -0.59 11.73 11.90
C LEU A 72 0.50 11.99 12.92
N VAL A 73 0.51 13.21 13.47
CA VAL A 73 1.31 13.58 14.64
C VAL A 73 0.38 13.90 15.79
N PHE A 74 0.63 13.31 16.95
CA PHE A 74 -0.16 13.44 18.18
C PHE A 74 0.52 14.38 19.17
N ASN A 75 -0.28 14.91 20.11
CA ASN A 75 0.25 15.75 21.18
C ASN A 75 1.07 14.95 22.20
N GLU A 76 0.67 13.70 22.46
CA GLU A 76 1.37 12.79 23.38
C GLU A 76 1.92 11.55 22.66
N PRO A 77 2.84 10.80 23.30
CA PRO A 77 3.36 9.56 22.73
C PRO A 77 2.27 8.55 22.41
N VAL A 78 2.36 7.97 21.21
CA VAL A 78 1.40 6.97 20.72
C VAL A 78 1.56 5.64 21.46
N ALA A 79 2.60 5.46 22.27
CA ALA A 79 2.73 4.33 23.20
C ALA A 79 1.53 4.18 24.15
N SER A 80 0.81 5.27 24.44
CA SER A 80 -0.44 5.26 25.22
C SER A 80 -1.64 4.63 24.49
N ILE A 81 -1.55 4.47 23.16
CA ILE A 81 -2.60 3.87 22.32
C ILE A 81 -2.50 2.35 22.40
N THR A 82 -3.62 1.66 22.62
CA THR A 82 -3.63 0.19 22.68
C THR A 82 -3.53 -0.44 21.28
N ASP A 83 -3.03 -1.68 21.21
CA ASP A 83 -2.94 -2.43 19.93
C ASP A 83 -4.33 -2.64 19.31
N GLY A 84 -5.36 -2.88 20.12
CA GLY A 84 -6.75 -2.91 19.68
C GLY A 84 -7.24 -1.60 19.05
N GLN A 85 -6.81 -0.44 19.58
CA GLN A 85 -7.11 0.86 18.98
C GLN A 85 -6.35 1.07 17.67
N LEU A 86 -5.06 0.67 17.60
CA LEU A 86 -4.28 0.70 16.37
C LEU A 86 -4.90 -0.17 15.27
N ARG A 87 -5.39 -1.38 15.63
CA ARG A 87 -6.15 -2.24 14.71
C ARG A 87 -7.38 -1.51 14.18
N GLN A 88 -8.19 -0.91 15.05
CA GLN A 88 -9.39 -0.18 14.61
C GLN A 88 -9.04 1.02 13.72
N MET A 89 -7.95 1.73 14.02
CA MET A 89 -7.44 2.82 13.18
C MET A 89 -7.02 2.32 11.79
N ALA A 90 -6.30 1.20 11.70
CA ALA A 90 -5.93 0.59 10.42
C ALA A 90 -7.16 0.19 9.59
N GLN A 91 -8.22 -0.32 10.22
CA GLN A 91 -9.49 -0.63 9.55
C GLN A 91 -10.23 0.61 9.05
N VAL A 92 -10.24 1.70 9.84
CA VAL A 92 -10.78 2.99 9.40
C VAL A 92 -9.98 3.52 8.22
N ALA A 93 -8.65 3.45 8.28
CA ALA A 93 -7.75 3.89 7.22
C ALA A 93 -7.96 3.12 5.92
N HIS A 94 -8.17 1.80 5.99
CA HIS A 94 -8.54 0.99 4.83
C HIS A 94 -9.87 1.45 4.20
N ARG A 95 -10.90 1.72 5.01
CA ARG A 95 -12.18 2.27 4.51
C ARG A 95 -12.02 3.65 3.88
N GLU A 96 -11.17 4.50 4.44
CA GLU A 96 -10.86 5.81 3.85
C GLU A 96 -10.14 5.68 2.52
N MET A 97 -9.19 4.74 2.39
CA MET A 97 -8.58 4.37 1.10
C MET A 97 -9.63 3.91 0.08
N GLU A 98 -10.57 3.04 0.47
CA GLU A 98 -11.66 2.60 -0.42
C GLU A 98 -12.48 3.81 -0.92
N LYS A 99 -12.83 4.74 -0.02
CA LYS A 99 -13.59 5.95 -0.36
C LYS A 99 -12.81 6.91 -1.24
N ASP A 100 -11.54 7.13 -0.93
CA ASP A 100 -10.67 8.03 -1.69
C ASP A 100 -10.52 7.56 -3.13
N MET A 101 -10.32 6.24 -3.34
CA MET A 101 -10.29 5.64 -4.68
C MET A 101 -11.58 5.91 -5.49
N GLN A 102 -12.75 5.92 -4.85
CA GLN A 102 -14.02 6.17 -5.56
C GLN A 102 -14.13 7.59 -6.11
N GLN A 103 -13.41 8.57 -5.54
CA GLN A 103 -13.40 9.95 -6.05
C GLN A 103 -12.87 9.99 -7.50
N TYR A 104 -11.99 9.07 -7.85
CA TYR A 104 -11.36 8.94 -9.17
C TYR A 104 -12.15 8.04 -10.14
N LYS A 105 -13.44 7.79 -9.87
CA LYS A 105 -14.40 7.12 -10.77
C LYS A 105 -13.85 5.86 -11.48
N PRO A 106 -13.36 4.86 -10.73
CA PRO A 106 -12.79 3.66 -11.34
C PRO A 106 -13.82 2.94 -12.22
N THR A 107 -13.43 2.59 -13.44
CA THR A 107 -14.29 1.90 -14.42
C THR A 107 -13.99 0.40 -14.53
N VAL A 108 -12.83 -0.04 -14.03
CA VAL A 108 -12.37 -1.44 -14.07
C VAL A 108 -12.44 -2.09 -12.69
N PHE A 109 -13.19 -3.18 -12.59
CA PHE A 109 -13.44 -3.89 -11.34
C PHE A 109 -12.89 -5.32 -11.38
N ALA A 110 -12.53 -5.86 -10.20
CA ALA A 110 -11.78 -7.11 -10.05
C ALA A 110 -12.52 -8.41 -10.48
N GLY A 111 -13.71 -8.30 -11.08
CA GLY A 111 -14.53 -9.42 -11.55
C GLY A 111 -15.94 -8.97 -11.92
N LYS A 112 -16.67 -9.83 -12.64
CA LYS A 112 -18.07 -9.57 -13.02
C LYS A 112 -18.94 -9.40 -11.77
N GLY A 113 -19.59 -8.25 -11.62
CA GLY A 113 -20.42 -7.91 -10.46
C GLY A 113 -19.64 -7.47 -9.20
N SER A 114 -18.31 -7.31 -9.29
CA SER A 114 -17.52 -6.72 -8.21
C SER A 114 -17.66 -5.20 -8.19
N THR A 115 -17.80 -4.61 -7.01
CA THR A 115 -17.69 -3.16 -6.80
C THR A 115 -16.28 -2.73 -6.37
N LYS A 116 -15.35 -3.69 -6.23
CA LYS A 116 -13.95 -3.43 -5.87
C LYS A 116 -13.14 -3.06 -7.11
N PRO A 117 -12.58 -1.83 -7.19
CA PRO A 117 -11.72 -1.43 -8.29
C PRO A 117 -10.50 -2.36 -8.41
N THR A 118 -10.11 -2.71 -9.64
CA THR A 118 -8.98 -3.62 -9.89
C THR A 118 -7.67 -3.12 -9.29
N TYR A 119 -7.46 -1.80 -9.32
CA TYR A 119 -6.22 -1.16 -8.89
C TYR A 119 -6.26 -0.63 -7.46
N LEU A 120 -7.35 -0.90 -6.73
CA LEU A 120 -7.43 -0.62 -5.30
C LEU A 120 -6.47 -1.56 -4.54
N PRO A 121 -5.51 -1.04 -3.76
CA PRO A 121 -4.72 -1.84 -2.85
C PRO A 121 -5.57 -2.65 -1.88
N SER A 122 -5.12 -3.85 -1.54
CA SER A 122 -5.96 -4.77 -0.76
C SER A 122 -5.78 -4.62 0.75
N VAL A 123 -4.63 -4.10 1.19
CA VAL A 123 -4.26 -4.02 2.59
C VAL A 123 -3.90 -2.60 3.00
N MET A 124 -4.02 -2.32 4.29
CA MET A 124 -3.57 -1.09 4.93
C MET A 124 -2.66 -1.43 6.10
N THR A 125 -1.45 -0.90 6.08
CA THR A 125 -0.46 -1.05 7.15
C THR A 125 -0.43 0.19 8.01
N ILE A 126 -0.31 0.00 9.32
CA ILE A 126 -0.10 1.06 10.30
C ILE A 126 1.28 0.86 10.93
N VAL A 127 2.04 1.94 11.10
CA VAL A 127 3.32 1.97 11.82
C VAL A 127 3.23 3.08 12.86
N ALA A 128 3.34 2.73 14.14
CA ALA A 128 3.19 3.64 15.27
C ALA A 128 4.50 3.72 16.08
N PHE A 129 5.00 4.93 16.30
CA PHE A 129 6.28 5.21 16.95
C PHE A 129 6.30 6.63 17.51
N GLY A 130 7.03 6.89 18.61
CA GLY A 130 7.12 8.23 19.19
C GLY A 130 5.74 8.87 19.42
N ASN A 131 5.47 10.00 18.76
CA ASN A 131 4.18 10.71 18.75
C ASN A 131 3.45 10.56 17.40
N GLU A 132 3.80 9.56 16.60
CA GLU A 132 3.50 9.54 15.17
C GLU A 132 2.88 8.21 14.72
N ILE A 133 2.02 8.31 13.72
CA ILE A 133 1.45 7.16 13.03
C ILE A 133 1.51 7.38 11.52
N ILE A 134 2.06 6.40 10.82
CA ILE A 134 2.01 6.28 9.36
C ILE A 134 0.97 5.22 8.99
N PHE A 135 0.09 5.55 8.06
CA PHE A 135 -0.76 4.59 7.35
C PHE A 135 -0.25 4.46 5.92
N SER A 136 -0.06 3.23 5.45
CA SER A 136 0.40 2.97 4.09
C SER A 136 -0.22 1.70 3.54
N SER A 137 -0.85 1.82 2.37
CA SER A 137 -1.36 0.65 1.66
C SER A 137 -0.24 -0.15 1.02
N SER A 138 -0.55 -1.39 0.60
CA SER A 138 0.26 -2.02 -0.46
C SER A 138 0.25 -1.17 -1.73
N GLN A 139 1.20 -1.38 -2.64
CA GLN A 139 1.17 -0.77 -3.98
C GLN A 139 0.42 -1.64 -4.99
N LYS A 140 -0.35 -1.02 -5.88
CA LYS A 140 -0.93 -1.64 -7.09
C LYS A 140 -0.43 -0.97 -8.38
N GLY A 141 -0.57 -1.69 -9.50
CA GLY A 141 -0.08 -1.25 -10.82
C GLY A 141 1.37 -1.68 -11.09
N LEU A 142 2.18 -0.77 -11.65
CA LEU A 142 3.56 -1.01 -12.09
C LEU A 142 4.45 -1.61 -10.97
N ASP A 143 5.63 -2.11 -11.31
CA ASP A 143 6.60 -2.68 -10.36
C ASP A 143 6.84 -1.79 -9.13
N GLY A 144 7.19 -2.45 -8.02
CA GLY A 144 7.34 -1.82 -6.71
C GLY A 144 8.24 -0.60 -6.81
N PHE A 145 7.73 0.56 -6.38
CA PHE A 145 8.41 1.84 -6.49
C PHE A 145 9.83 1.77 -5.92
N LEU A 146 9.97 1.12 -4.76
CA LEU A 146 11.25 0.97 -4.08
C LEU A 146 12.30 0.20 -4.89
N ASN A 147 11.92 -0.67 -5.82
CA ASN A 147 12.91 -1.36 -6.65
C ASN A 147 13.67 -0.39 -7.57
N GLN A 148 13.09 0.77 -7.86
CA GLN A 148 13.65 1.79 -8.75
C GLN A 148 14.10 3.05 -8.00
N TRP A 149 13.81 3.15 -6.70
CA TRP A 149 14.17 4.31 -5.91
C TRP A 149 15.65 4.26 -5.50
N PRO A 150 16.46 5.28 -5.82
CA PRO A 150 17.87 5.31 -5.43
C PRO A 150 18.01 5.53 -3.92
N ALA A 151 18.89 4.76 -3.27
CA ALA A 151 19.33 4.98 -1.89
C ALA A 151 18.23 4.98 -0.81
N SER A 152 17.30 4.02 -0.82
CA SER A 152 16.39 3.75 0.31
C SER A 152 17.01 2.77 1.32
N PRO A 153 17.08 3.10 2.63
CA PRO A 153 17.50 2.14 3.66
C PRO A 153 16.65 0.85 3.66
N VAL A 154 15.36 0.96 3.33
CA VAL A 154 14.46 -0.20 3.22
C VAL A 154 14.82 -1.06 2.01
N LYS A 155 15.27 -0.47 0.90
CA LYS A 155 15.78 -1.24 -0.23
C LYS A 155 17.02 -2.03 0.17
N LEU A 156 17.95 -1.40 0.89
CA LEU A 156 19.14 -2.10 1.40
C LEU A 156 18.77 -3.27 2.33
N ALA A 157 17.80 -3.06 3.23
CA ALA A 157 17.28 -4.12 4.10
C ALA A 157 16.65 -5.27 3.30
N LEU A 158 15.88 -4.98 2.25
CA LEU A 158 15.32 -5.98 1.35
C LEU A 158 16.42 -6.76 0.61
N ASP A 159 17.46 -6.08 0.14
CA ASP A 159 18.59 -6.72 -0.55
C ASP A 159 19.35 -7.67 0.43
N ARG A 160 19.52 -7.27 1.70
CA ARG A 160 20.06 -8.16 2.76
C ARG A 160 19.15 -9.36 3.03
N CYS A 161 17.84 -9.14 3.15
CA CYS A 161 16.86 -10.21 3.36
C CYS A 161 16.89 -11.23 2.21
N SER A 162 17.01 -10.75 0.97
CA SER A 162 17.15 -11.60 -0.21
C SER A 162 18.42 -12.45 -0.15
N ALA A 163 19.53 -11.88 0.30
CA ALA A 163 20.79 -12.62 0.44
C ALA A 163 20.70 -13.70 1.53
N LEU A 164 20.13 -13.36 2.69
CA LEU A 164 19.90 -14.31 3.79
C LEU A 164 18.97 -15.46 3.37
N TRP A 165 17.89 -15.15 2.64
CA TRP A 165 16.98 -16.16 2.11
C TRP A 165 17.68 -17.10 1.14
N ARG A 166 18.42 -16.53 0.18
CA ARG A 166 19.15 -17.29 -0.83
C ARG A 166 20.14 -18.25 -0.18
N ASP A 167 20.88 -17.79 0.83
CA ASP A 167 21.83 -18.62 1.57
C ASP A 167 21.14 -19.82 2.23
N ARG A 168 19.99 -19.60 2.89
CA ARG A 168 19.17 -20.70 3.47
C ARG A 168 18.74 -21.72 2.42
N VAL A 169 18.19 -21.26 1.30
CA VAL A 169 17.67 -22.12 0.23
C VAL A 169 18.77 -22.91 -0.46
N VAL A 170 19.95 -22.31 -0.69
CA VAL A 170 21.08 -22.99 -1.34
C VAL A 170 21.68 -24.07 -0.43
N ASN A 171 21.65 -23.86 0.89
CA ASN A 171 22.22 -24.78 1.87
C ASN A 171 21.22 -25.82 2.40
N ASP A 172 19.94 -25.75 2.00
CA ASP A 172 18.91 -26.71 2.38
C ASP A 172 18.70 -27.76 1.26
N PRO A 173 19.19 -29.01 1.45
CA PRO A 173 19.07 -30.06 0.44
C PRO A 173 17.62 -30.52 0.20
N GLU A 174 16.68 -30.19 1.09
CA GLU A 174 15.26 -30.53 0.96
C GLU A 174 14.43 -29.39 0.32
N SER A 175 15.03 -28.23 0.09
CA SER A 175 14.33 -27.06 -0.45
C SER A 175 14.07 -27.19 -1.95
N ASN A 176 12.80 -27.04 -2.35
CA ASN A 176 12.37 -26.89 -3.74
C ASN A 176 12.23 -25.42 -4.18
N ALA A 177 12.61 -24.47 -3.33
CA ALA A 177 12.48 -23.05 -3.61
C ALA A 177 13.49 -22.57 -4.67
N ASN A 178 13.09 -21.58 -5.48
CA ASN A 178 14.01 -20.95 -6.42
C ASN A 178 14.93 -19.94 -5.69
N PRO A 179 16.26 -20.15 -5.62
CA PRO A 179 17.19 -19.24 -4.94
C PRO A 179 17.36 -17.88 -5.65
N ALA A 180 16.83 -17.73 -6.87
CA ALA A 180 16.75 -16.47 -7.60
C ALA A 180 15.36 -15.80 -7.47
N ALA A 181 14.45 -16.35 -6.68
CA ALA A 181 13.15 -15.75 -6.44
C ALA A 181 13.31 -14.39 -5.73
N GLY A 182 12.70 -13.36 -6.31
CA GLY A 182 12.52 -12.08 -5.63
C GLY A 182 11.47 -12.18 -4.53
N HIS A 183 11.37 -11.13 -3.73
CA HIS A 183 10.34 -10.96 -2.71
C HIS A 183 8.94 -11.28 -3.27
N LYS A 184 8.12 -12.08 -2.56
CA LYS A 184 6.78 -12.56 -3.03
C LYS A 184 5.93 -11.48 -3.71
N ASN A 185 5.83 -10.32 -3.07
CA ASN A 185 5.05 -9.18 -3.57
C ASN A 185 5.88 -8.10 -4.29
N LYS A 186 7.08 -8.41 -4.79
CA LYS A 186 7.96 -7.49 -5.53
C LYS A 186 8.19 -6.14 -4.83
N ALA A 187 8.40 -6.16 -3.50
CA ALA A 187 8.54 -4.96 -2.66
C ALA A 187 7.33 -3.98 -2.70
N LYS A 188 6.11 -4.49 -2.89
CA LYS A 188 4.85 -3.71 -2.90
C LYS A 188 4.04 -3.80 -1.59
N CYS A 189 4.55 -4.46 -0.56
CA CYS A 189 3.86 -4.63 0.70
C CYS A 189 3.66 -3.29 1.43
N GLY A 190 2.64 -3.20 2.29
CA GLY A 190 2.37 -1.94 3.01
C GLY A 190 3.42 -1.66 4.07
N GLU A 191 4.00 -2.70 4.67
CA GLU A 191 5.13 -2.64 5.61
C GLU A 191 6.35 -1.99 4.93
N VAL A 192 6.68 -2.46 3.73
CA VAL A 192 7.76 -1.94 2.90
C VAL A 192 7.57 -0.45 2.60
N ASN A 193 6.35 -0.06 2.20
CA ASN A 193 6.03 1.33 1.90
C ASN A 193 6.06 2.22 3.15
N ALA A 194 5.47 1.76 4.25
CA ALA A 194 5.42 2.53 5.50
C ALA A 194 6.81 2.74 6.11
N PHE A 195 7.67 1.71 6.10
CA PHE A 195 9.06 1.85 6.54
C PHE A 195 9.84 2.80 5.65
N HIS A 196 9.56 2.79 4.34
CA HIS A 196 10.19 3.77 3.46
C HIS A 196 9.76 5.19 3.82
N GLN A 197 8.47 5.44 4.01
CA GLN A 197 7.95 6.74 4.45
C GLN A 197 8.58 7.20 5.78
N TYR A 198 8.79 6.29 6.72
CA TYR A 198 9.54 6.57 7.94
C TYR A 198 10.96 7.06 7.61
N CYS A 199 11.74 6.29 6.83
CA CYS A 199 13.11 6.67 6.44
C CYS A 199 13.19 7.96 5.59
N MET A 200 12.09 8.37 4.95
CA MET A 200 12.03 9.62 4.20
C MET A 200 11.90 10.86 5.08
N THR A 201 11.56 10.69 6.35
CA THR A 201 11.33 11.77 7.31
C THR A 201 12.18 11.66 8.58
N HIS A 202 12.79 10.50 8.83
CA HIS A 202 13.54 10.19 10.03
C HIS A 202 14.94 9.68 9.71
N THR A 203 15.89 9.99 10.60
CA THR A 203 17.29 9.54 10.51
C THR A 203 17.61 8.40 11.46
N THR A 204 16.90 8.29 12.59
CA THR A 204 17.02 7.16 13.52
C THR A 204 16.61 5.87 12.81
N SER A 205 17.34 4.78 13.02
CA SER A 205 16.94 3.49 12.45
C SER A 205 15.73 2.94 13.21
N ILE A 206 14.82 2.22 12.54
CA ILE A 206 13.61 1.66 13.18
C ILE A 206 13.95 0.80 14.42
N PRO A 207 14.98 -0.08 14.39
CA PRO A 207 15.37 -0.86 15.58
C PRO A 207 15.82 -0.03 16.78
N GLU A 208 16.32 1.19 16.58
CA GLU A 208 16.79 2.08 17.64
C GLU A 208 15.66 2.90 18.29
N VAL A 209 14.44 2.86 17.74
CA VAL A 209 13.32 3.64 18.26
C VAL A 209 12.80 3.03 19.56
N ASN A 210 12.70 3.87 20.60
CA ASN A 210 12.15 3.50 21.90
C ASN A 210 11.02 4.48 22.30
N PRO A 211 9.84 4.00 22.73
CA PRO A 211 9.38 2.61 22.77
C PRO A 211 9.37 1.92 21.40
N LYS A 212 9.47 0.58 21.41
CA LYS A 212 9.55 -0.26 20.21
C LYS A 212 8.44 0.07 19.21
N VAL A 213 8.80 0.23 17.93
CA VAL A 213 7.84 0.51 16.86
C VAL A 213 6.81 -0.61 16.75
N ARG A 214 5.52 -0.24 16.63
CA ARG A 214 4.41 -1.19 16.51
C ARG A 214 3.83 -1.17 15.12
N VAL A 215 3.61 -2.35 14.55
CA VAL A 215 3.20 -2.51 13.14
C VAL A 215 2.06 -3.51 13.04
N THR A 216 1.10 -3.24 12.16
CA THR A 216 0.20 -4.30 11.68
C THR A 216 -0.32 -3.96 10.30
N THR A 217 -0.78 -4.98 9.60
CA THR A 217 -1.40 -4.85 8.29
C THR A 217 -2.78 -5.47 8.35
N VAL A 218 -3.82 -4.71 8.00
CA VAL A 218 -5.19 -5.21 7.94
C VAL A 218 -5.64 -5.42 6.50
N VAL A 219 -6.46 -6.44 6.31
CA VAL A 219 -7.13 -6.75 5.05
C VAL A 219 -8.63 -6.90 5.28
N LYS A 220 -9.43 -6.44 4.32
CA LYS A 220 -10.88 -6.65 4.33
C LYS A 220 -11.22 -7.96 3.64
N GLY A 221 -11.74 -8.91 4.40
CA GLY A 221 -12.34 -10.15 3.91
C GLY A 221 -13.86 -10.08 3.85
N ARG A 222 -14.52 -11.21 3.56
CA ARG A 222 -16.00 -11.30 3.51
C ARG A 222 -16.64 -11.10 4.88
N GLN A 223 -16.00 -11.59 5.94
CA GLN A 223 -16.51 -11.58 7.32
C GLN A 223 -16.01 -10.37 8.14
N GLY A 224 -15.39 -9.38 7.49
CA GLY A 224 -14.82 -8.21 8.15
C GLY A 224 -13.31 -8.13 8.00
N TYR A 225 -12.65 -7.49 8.95
CA TYR A 225 -11.21 -7.19 8.89
C TYR A 225 -10.39 -8.17 9.71
N THR A 226 -9.34 -8.70 9.10
CA THR A 226 -8.30 -9.50 9.75
C THR A 226 -6.96 -8.79 9.66
N ILE A 227 -6.10 -9.05 10.64
CA ILE A 227 -4.67 -8.77 10.57
C ILE A 227 -4.06 -9.85 9.70
N LEU A 228 -3.28 -9.42 8.71
CA LEU A 228 -2.48 -10.26 7.85
C LEU A 228 -1.07 -10.33 8.44
N ALA A 229 -0.55 -11.54 8.61
CA ALA A 229 0.86 -11.73 8.93
C ALA A 229 1.75 -11.18 7.79
N PRO A 230 3.00 -10.77 8.07
CA PRO A 230 3.92 -10.38 7.02
C PRO A 230 4.02 -11.48 5.97
N CYS A 231 3.99 -11.14 4.68
CA CYS A 231 4.08 -12.19 3.66
C CYS A 231 5.39 -12.98 3.79
N GLY A 232 5.38 -14.27 3.49
CA GLY A 232 6.51 -15.14 3.86
C GLY A 232 6.37 -15.74 5.26
N THR A 233 5.24 -15.48 5.93
CA THR A 233 4.81 -16.20 7.13
C THR A 233 3.68 -17.15 6.77
N ASP A 234 3.74 -18.40 7.22
CA ASP A 234 2.70 -19.41 6.99
C ASP A 234 1.52 -19.25 7.97
N GLU A 235 0.57 -20.19 7.94
CA GLU A 235 -0.61 -20.18 8.80
C GLU A 235 -0.32 -20.43 10.30
N ASN A 236 0.81 -21.08 10.60
CA ASN A 236 1.27 -21.36 11.96
C ASN A 236 2.11 -20.21 12.54
N GLY A 237 2.48 -19.23 11.71
CA GLY A 237 3.33 -18.12 12.12
C GLY A 237 4.83 -18.37 11.85
N GLU A 238 5.17 -19.39 11.08
CA GLU A 238 6.55 -19.78 10.76
C GLU A 238 7.02 -19.18 9.42
N ASP A 239 8.34 -19.16 9.19
CA ASP A 239 8.92 -18.70 7.93
C ASP A 239 8.52 -19.67 6.79
N GLU A 240 7.88 -19.15 5.74
CA GLU A 240 7.53 -19.91 4.53
C GLU A 240 8.76 -20.47 3.84
N LYS A 241 8.67 -21.71 3.34
CA LYS A 241 9.80 -22.44 2.73
C LYS A 241 9.96 -22.18 1.23
N GLU A 242 8.88 -21.88 0.52
CA GLU A 242 8.91 -21.77 -0.95
C GLU A 242 9.24 -20.36 -1.46
N PHE A 243 8.99 -19.34 -0.63
CA PHE A 243 9.22 -17.94 -0.96
C PHE A 243 9.53 -17.13 0.29
N TRP A 244 10.23 -16.02 0.11
CA TRP A 244 10.44 -15.05 1.18
C TRP A 244 9.57 -13.81 1.01
N GLY A 245 9.43 -13.07 2.11
CA GLY A 245 8.71 -11.82 2.08
C GLY A 245 9.05 -10.87 3.23
N CYS A 246 8.03 -10.13 3.66
CA CYS A 246 8.16 -9.15 4.72
C CYS A 246 8.40 -9.76 6.10
N ASN A 247 8.23 -11.07 6.29
CA ASN A 247 8.64 -11.75 7.53
C ASN A 247 10.11 -11.48 7.87
N LEU A 248 10.99 -11.55 6.88
CA LEU A 248 12.42 -11.24 7.05
C LEU A 248 12.66 -9.76 7.33
N LEU A 249 11.96 -8.88 6.62
CA LEU A 249 12.08 -7.43 6.79
C LEU A 249 11.59 -6.98 8.18
N VAL A 250 10.41 -7.43 8.60
CA VAL A 250 9.83 -7.11 9.91
C VAL A 250 10.75 -7.59 11.04
N ARG A 251 11.40 -8.75 10.89
CA ARG A 251 12.42 -9.25 11.83
C ARG A 251 13.70 -8.40 11.81
N ASP A 252 14.19 -8.02 10.63
CA ASP A 252 15.38 -7.15 10.47
C ASP A 252 15.17 -5.75 11.06
N GLN A 253 13.94 -5.22 10.97
CA GLN A 253 13.58 -3.91 11.54
C GLN A 253 13.26 -3.96 13.05
N ASP A 254 13.30 -5.14 13.67
CA ASP A 254 12.99 -5.38 15.08
C ASP A 254 11.74 -4.62 15.58
N VAL A 255 10.59 -4.85 14.94
CA VAL A 255 9.32 -4.22 15.31
C VAL A 255 8.41 -5.16 16.10
N HIS A 256 7.51 -4.60 16.91
CA HIS A 256 6.39 -5.35 17.48
C HIS A 256 5.29 -5.47 16.44
N TYR A 257 5.16 -6.64 15.81
CA TYR A 257 4.10 -6.90 14.85
C TYR A 257 2.85 -7.43 15.57
N MET A 258 1.78 -6.64 15.59
CA MET A 258 0.53 -7.01 16.26
C MET A 258 -0.14 -8.19 15.55
N ARG A 259 -0.72 -9.10 16.34
CA ARG A 259 -1.30 -10.36 15.86
C ARG A 259 -2.82 -10.31 15.76
N GLN A 260 -3.39 -11.28 15.03
CA GLN A 260 -4.83 -11.38 14.76
C GLN A 260 -5.72 -11.47 16.02
N GLU A 261 -5.15 -11.87 17.14
CA GLU A 261 -5.80 -11.99 18.46
C GLU A 261 -6.31 -10.64 18.98
N GLU A 262 -5.66 -9.54 18.59
CA GLU A 262 -5.94 -8.19 19.08
C GLU A 262 -7.32 -7.71 18.70
N LYS A 263 -8.26 -7.60 19.63
CA LYS A 263 -9.63 -7.15 19.31
C LYS A 263 -9.65 -5.66 18.97
N ALA A 264 -10.32 -5.31 17.88
CA ALA A 264 -10.50 -3.91 17.51
C ALA A 264 -11.25 -3.13 18.61
N MET A 265 -10.67 -2.01 19.04
CA MET A 265 -11.22 -1.16 20.09
C MET A 265 -11.58 0.23 19.54
N PRO A 266 -12.71 0.83 19.94
CA PRO A 266 -13.07 2.19 19.54
C PRO A 266 -11.98 3.22 19.93
N PHE A 267 -11.84 4.25 19.10
CA PHE A 267 -10.93 5.37 19.36
C PHE A 267 -11.59 6.71 19.01
N SER A 268 -11.02 7.79 19.53
CA SER A 268 -11.41 9.16 19.17
C SER A 268 -10.15 10.00 18.97
N LEU A 269 -9.95 10.54 17.76
CA LEU A 269 -8.79 11.37 17.43
C LEU A 269 -8.66 12.65 18.26
N ARG A 270 -9.73 13.08 18.94
CA ARG A 270 -9.70 14.26 19.84
C ARG A 270 -9.11 13.93 21.21
N LYS A 271 -9.17 12.67 21.64
CA LYS A 271 -8.79 12.25 23.00
C LYS A 271 -7.55 11.37 23.02
N ILE A 272 -7.40 10.51 22.02
CA ILE A 272 -6.34 9.51 21.95
C ILE A 272 -4.97 10.19 21.84
N ALA A 273 -4.01 9.77 22.67
CA ALA A 273 -2.68 10.36 22.75
C ALA A 273 -2.69 11.90 22.80
N GLY A 274 -3.55 12.49 23.64
CA GLY A 274 -3.67 13.95 23.79
C GLY A 274 -4.30 14.67 22.58
N GLY A 275 -4.79 13.91 21.60
CA GLY A 275 -5.36 14.43 20.37
C GLY A 275 -4.35 14.56 19.23
N VAL A 276 -4.86 14.60 18.00
CA VAL A 276 -4.04 14.81 16.80
C VAL A 276 -3.61 16.27 16.68
N LYS A 277 -2.30 16.50 16.67
CA LYS A 277 -1.66 17.80 16.47
C LYS A 277 -1.64 18.22 15.01
N LYS A 278 -1.27 17.29 14.10
CA LYS A 278 -1.18 17.54 12.66
C LYS A 278 -1.57 16.30 11.86
N LYS A 279 -2.06 16.53 10.64
CA LYS A 279 -2.38 15.50 9.66
C LYS A 279 -1.75 15.85 8.33
N GLY A 280 -1.29 14.86 7.59
CA GLY A 280 -0.72 15.06 6.28
C GLY A 280 -0.45 13.76 5.56
N GLN A 281 0.44 13.82 4.59
CA GLN A 281 0.92 12.68 3.82
C GLN A 281 2.43 12.82 3.58
N ILE A 282 3.20 11.79 3.98
CA ILE A 282 4.59 11.63 3.55
C ILE A 282 4.57 11.10 2.12
N GLN A 283 5.08 11.88 1.16
CA GLN A 283 5.17 11.46 -0.23
C GLN A 283 6.27 10.40 -0.40
N MET A 284 6.02 9.37 -1.21
CA MET A 284 7.01 8.32 -1.49
C MET A 284 8.24 8.86 -2.25
N CYS A 285 8.04 9.86 -3.11
CA CYS A 285 9.04 10.29 -4.08
C CYS A 285 9.82 11.56 -3.70
N THR A 286 9.74 12.04 -2.45
CA THR A 286 10.46 13.25 -2.04
C THR A 286 10.87 13.20 -0.59
N ARG A 287 12.17 13.35 -0.32
CA ARG A 287 12.72 13.31 1.04
C ARG A 287 12.33 14.56 1.82
N ASN A 288 12.00 14.40 3.10
CA ASN A 288 11.59 15.46 4.02
C ASN A 288 10.41 16.31 3.52
N ASN A 289 9.58 15.78 2.63
CA ASN A 289 8.43 16.47 2.09
C ASN A 289 7.14 15.85 2.61
N ILE A 290 6.45 16.60 3.47
CA ILE A 290 5.16 16.23 4.04
C ILE A 290 4.14 17.25 3.53
N ILE A 291 3.11 16.76 2.87
CA ILE A 291 1.95 17.58 2.51
C ILE A 291 1.03 17.62 3.73
N TRP A 292 1.07 18.72 4.47
CA TRP A 292 0.19 18.94 5.62
C TRP A 292 -1.21 19.34 5.16
N ASP A 293 -2.21 18.87 5.89
CA ASP A 293 -3.57 19.40 5.80
C ASP A 293 -3.65 20.74 6.54
N GLU A 294 -4.31 21.71 5.91
CA GLU A 294 -4.70 22.98 6.53
C GLU A 294 -5.75 22.78 7.63
#